data_AF-A9A7N6-F1
#
_entry.id   AF-A9A7N6-F1
#
_cell.length_a   1.000
_cell.length_b   1.000
_cell.length_c   1.000
_cell.angle_alpha   90.00
_cell.angle_beta   90.00
_cell.angle_gamma   90.00
#
_symmetry.space_group_name_H-M   'P 1'
#
loop_
_entity.id
_entity.type
_entity.pdbx_description
1 polymer ?
#
loop_
_entity_poly.entity_id
_entity_poly.type
_entity_poly.pdbx_seq_one_letter_code
_entity_poly.pdbx_strand_id
1 'polypeptide(L)'
;MHLIRNSNNFEECIKNNVEIVLKIPGILEVISQEISIAENMLLLHHNKHFSFEIPKSSKYALDYFNYLQENILYNTYCKKCLDMNILESENHYIYELNVENAPMHRHELFIEYICNEFNNYIEILDKLKKAVV
;
A
#
# COMPACT_ATOMS: atom_id res chain seq x y z
N MET A 1 2.94 2.46 12.33
CA MET A 1 2.34 1.11 12.41
C MET A 1 2.68 0.34 13.70
N HIS A 2 3.94 0.30 14.16
CA HIS A 2 4.36 -0.53 15.30
C HIS A 2 3.63 -0.25 16.63
N LEU A 3 3.33 1.02 16.94
CA LEU A 3 2.57 1.41 18.13
C LEU A 3 1.11 0.94 18.12
N ILE A 4 0.46 0.90 16.95
CA ILE A 4 -0.94 0.45 16.76
C ILE A 4 -1.02 -1.09 16.79
N ARG A 5 0.00 -1.76 16.25
CA ARG A 5 0.09 -3.23 16.22
C ARG A 5 0.28 -3.84 17.61
N ASN A 6 1.01 -3.18 18.51
CA ASN A 6 1.43 -3.76 19.79
C ASN A 6 0.69 -3.27 21.03
N SER A 7 -0.33 -2.43 20.90
CA SER A 7 -1.04 -1.93 22.07
C SER A 7 -2.37 -2.67 22.27
N ASN A 8 -2.38 -3.59 23.24
CA ASN A 8 -3.61 -3.99 23.96
C ASN A 8 -4.28 -2.80 24.68
N ASN A 9 -3.65 -1.63 24.63
CA ASN A 9 -3.96 -0.39 25.33
C ASN A 9 -4.30 0.77 24.36
N PHE A 10 -4.49 0.50 23.05
CA PHE A 10 -4.69 1.56 22.04
C PHE A 10 -5.93 2.40 22.31
N GLU A 11 -7.04 1.73 22.61
CA GLU A 11 -8.33 2.35 22.88
C GLU A 11 -8.26 3.26 24.12
N GLU A 12 -7.64 2.77 25.20
CA GLU A 12 -7.46 3.54 26.43
C GLU A 12 -6.49 4.72 26.22
N CYS A 13 -5.44 4.54 25.42
CA CYS A 13 -4.55 5.63 25.00
C CYS A 13 -5.28 6.72 24.21
N ILE A 14 -6.15 6.36 23.26
CA ILE A 14 -6.93 7.33 22.47
C ILE A 14 -7.95 8.06 23.35
N LYS A 15 -8.66 7.33 24.23
CA LYS A 15 -9.63 7.91 25.17
C LYS A 15 -8.98 8.91 26.13
N ASN A 16 -7.73 8.68 26.52
CA ASN A 16 -7.01 9.51 27.49
C ASN A 16 -6.04 10.53 26.86
N ASN A 17 -5.81 10.52 25.54
CA ASN A 17 -4.95 11.50 24.84
C ASN A 17 -5.63 12.10 23.60
N VAL A 18 -6.18 13.31 23.77
CA VAL A 18 -6.78 14.12 22.69
C VAL A 18 -5.80 14.35 21.53
N GLU A 19 -4.50 14.46 21.81
CA GLU A 19 -3.47 14.64 20.77
C GLU A 19 -3.38 13.46 19.78
N ILE A 20 -3.75 12.24 20.19
CA ILE A 20 -3.77 11.07 19.30
C ILE A 20 -5.01 11.12 18.41
N VAL A 21 -6.17 11.53 18.95
CA VAL A 21 -7.41 11.72 18.18
C VAL A 21 -7.20 12.71 17.03
N LEU A 22 -6.48 13.80 17.28
CA LEU A 22 -6.16 14.81 16.26
C LEU A 22 -5.29 14.28 15.11
N LYS A 23 -4.58 13.16 15.30
CA LYS A 23 -3.75 12.52 14.27
C LYS A 23 -4.52 11.48 13.44
N ILE A 24 -5.72 11.08 13.86
CA ILE A 24 -6.53 10.06 13.16
C ILE A 24 -6.80 10.43 11.70
N PRO A 25 -7.19 11.68 11.34
CA PRO A 25 -7.39 12.04 9.95
C PRO A 25 -6.14 11.83 9.08
N GLY A 26 -4.96 12.18 9.60
CA GLY A 26 -3.70 11.96 8.90
C GLY A 26 -3.35 10.47 8.77
N ILE A 27 -3.64 9.65 9.78
CA ILE A 27 -3.46 8.19 9.70
C ILE A 27 -4.39 7.59 8.64
N LEU A 28 -5.65 8.03 8.59
CA LEU A 28 -6.61 7.57 7.59
C LEU A 28 -6.22 8.00 6.17
N GLU A 29 -5.69 9.21 6.00
CA GLU A 29 -5.16 9.69 4.72
C GLU A 29 -4.01 8.81 4.22
N VAL A 30 -3.06 8.46 5.10
CA VAL A 30 -1.96 7.54 4.78
C VAL A 30 -2.51 6.18 4.35
N ILE A 31 -3.36 5.57 5.17
CA ILE A 31 -3.93 4.23 4.90
C ILE A 31 -4.74 4.24 3.60
N SER A 32 -5.53 5.27 3.34
CA SER A 32 -6.32 5.38 2.11
C SER A 32 -5.44 5.42 0.87
N GLN A 33 -4.32 6.13 0.93
CA GLN A 33 -3.37 6.20 -0.19
C GLN A 33 -2.62 4.88 -0.39
N GLU A 34 -2.20 4.22 0.69
CA GLU A 34 -1.54 2.91 0.62
C GLU A 34 -2.48 1.81 0.08
N ILE A 35 -3.76 1.81 0.50
CA ILE A 35 -4.80 0.92 -0.02
C ILE A 35 -4.97 1.10 -1.53
N SER A 36 -5.07 2.34 -2.02
CA SER A 36 -5.23 2.61 -3.45
C SER A 36 -4.09 2.02 -4.29
N ILE A 37 -2.86 2.08 -3.80
CA ILE A 37 -1.72 1.43 -4.46
C ILE A 37 -1.80 -0.10 -4.37
N ALA A 38 -2.19 -0.66 -3.23
CA ALA A 38 -2.37 -2.10 -3.08
C ALA A 38 -3.46 -2.65 -4.02
N GLU A 39 -4.53 -1.88 -4.27
CA GLU A 39 -5.56 -2.21 -5.26
C GLU A 39 -5.00 -2.22 -6.68
N ASN A 40 -4.19 -1.23 -7.06
CA ASN A 40 -3.49 -1.23 -8.35
C ASN A 40 -2.56 -2.45 -8.50
N MET A 41 -1.90 -2.87 -7.42
CA MET A 41 -1.05 -4.08 -7.42
C MET A 41 -1.87 -5.37 -7.58
N LEU A 42 -3.07 -5.43 -6.98
CA LEU A 42 -4.00 -6.54 -7.17
C LEU A 42 -4.47 -6.62 -8.64
N LEU A 43 -4.75 -5.47 -9.27
CA LEU A 43 -5.11 -5.41 -10.69
C LEU A 43 -3.95 -5.83 -11.59
N LEU A 44 -2.71 -5.47 -11.24
CA LEU A 44 -1.51 -5.98 -11.93
C LEU A 44 -1.42 -7.52 -11.86
N HIS A 45 -1.71 -8.13 -10.71
CA HIS A 45 -1.71 -9.59 -10.60
C HIS A 45 -2.74 -10.23 -11.55
N HIS A 46 -3.93 -9.64 -11.66
CA HIS A 46 -5.00 -10.18 -12.51
C HIS A 46 -4.70 -9.99 -14.02
N ASN A 47 -4.28 -8.79 -14.41
CA ASN A 47 -4.12 -8.41 -15.81
C ASN A 47 -2.73 -8.74 -16.36
N LYS A 48 -1.73 -8.94 -15.49
CA LYS A 48 -0.29 -9.16 -15.77
C LYS A 48 0.42 -8.02 -16.49
N HIS A 49 -0.31 -7.17 -17.18
CA HIS A 49 0.12 -5.88 -17.70
C HIS A 49 -0.91 -4.85 -17.28
N PHE A 50 -0.48 -3.84 -16.52
CA PHE A 50 -1.37 -2.86 -15.95
C PHE A 50 -0.70 -1.48 -15.85
N SER A 51 -1.48 -0.44 -16.14
CA SER A 51 -1.05 0.94 -16.03
C SER A 51 -1.94 1.71 -15.07
N PHE A 52 -1.34 2.55 -14.24
CA PHE A 52 -2.04 3.40 -13.29
C PHE A 52 -1.30 4.71 -13.05
N GLU A 53 -1.99 5.67 -12.46
CA GLU A 53 -1.47 7.01 -12.21
C GLU A 53 -1.36 7.29 -10.71
N ILE A 54 -0.31 8.00 -10.30
CA ILE A 54 -0.16 8.54 -8.95
C ILE A 54 -0.04 10.08 -9.06
N PRO A 55 -0.96 10.85 -8.46
CA PRO A 55 -0.81 12.30 -8.36
C PRO A 55 0.45 12.67 -7.59
N LYS A 56 1.19 13.68 -8.04
CA LYS A 56 2.40 14.18 -7.33
C LYS A 56 2.08 14.74 -5.95
N SER A 57 0.83 15.17 -5.73
CA SER A 57 0.32 15.60 -4.43
C SER A 57 0.09 14.43 -3.45
N SER A 58 -0.07 13.20 -3.94
CA SER A 58 -0.29 12.00 -3.14
C SER A 58 1.03 11.41 -2.64
N LYS A 59 1.68 12.14 -1.72
CA LYS A 59 3.00 11.78 -1.20
C LYS A 59 3.05 10.35 -0.63
N TYR A 60 2.06 9.95 0.16
CA TYR A 60 2.08 8.64 0.81
C TYR A 60 1.88 7.49 -0.18
N ALA A 61 1.04 7.69 -1.21
CA ALA A 61 0.92 6.74 -2.30
C ALA A 61 2.25 6.55 -3.05
N LEU A 62 2.94 7.66 -3.33
CA LEU A 62 4.24 7.64 -4.01
C LEU A 62 5.31 6.94 -3.15
N ASP A 63 5.42 7.31 -1.88
CA ASP A 63 6.38 6.73 -0.94
C ASP A 63 6.14 5.21 -0.79
N TYR A 64 4.89 4.78 -0.67
CA TYR A 64 4.54 3.38 -0.56
C TYR A 64 4.80 2.60 -1.86
N PHE A 65 4.46 3.16 -3.03
CA PHE A 65 4.78 2.50 -4.30
C PHE A 65 6.30 2.36 -4.52
N ASN A 66 7.09 3.38 -4.19
CA ASN A 66 8.54 3.29 -4.24
C ASN A 66 9.09 2.19 -3.31
N TYR A 67 8.55 2.09 -2.10
CA TYR A 67 8.88 0.99 -1.18
C TYR A 67 8.57 -0.38 -1.79
N LEU A 68 7.38 -0.56 -2.38
CA LEU A 68 7.01 -1.81 -3.05
C LEU A 68 7.94 -2.11 -4.22
N GLN A 69 8.24 -1.11 -5.05
CA GLN A 69 9.15 -1.24 -6.19
C GLN A 69 10.51 -1.78 -5.75
N GLU A 70 11.15 -1.10 -4.80
CA GLU A 70 12.51 -1.42 -4.35
C GLU A 70 12.59 -2.73 -3.56
N ASN A 71 11.61 -3.00 -2.68
CA ASN A 71 11.74 -4.05 -1.67
C ASN A 71 10.91 -5.30 -1.97
N ILE A 72 9.85 -5.19 -2.78
CA ILE A 72 8.91 -6.30 -3.00
C ILE A 72 8.93 -6.71 -4.47
N LEU A 73 8.62 -5.81 -5.39
CA LEU A 73 8.48 -6.09 -6.81
C LEU A 73 9.80 -6.56 -7.44
N TYR A 74 10.90 -5.81 -7.28
CA TYR A 74 12.19 -6.24 -7.81
C TYR A 74 12.72 -7.51 -7.15
N ASN A 75 12.43 -7.73 -5.87
CA ASN A 75 12.83 -8.94 -5.17
C ASN A 75 12.00 -10.17 -5.61
N THR A 76 10.71 -9.99 -5.83
CA THR A 76 9.78 -11.05 -6.20
C THR A 76 9.93 -11.43 -7.66
N TYR A 77 9.79 -10.46 -8.57
CA TYR A 77 9.74 -10.73 -10.00
C TYR A 77 11.13 -10.77 -10.65
N CYS A 78 12.17 -10.24 -9.99
CA CYS A 78 13.50 -10.01 -10.57
C CYS A 78 13.47 -9.10 -11.81
N LYS A 79 14.60 -8.45 -12.12
CA LYS A 79 14.68 -7.47 -13.22
C LYS A 79 14.31 -8.05 -14.60
N LYS A 80 14.34 -9.38 -14.79
CA LYS A 80 14.03 -10.01 -16.09
C LYS A 80 12.55 -10.34 -16.28
N CYS A 81 11.74 -10.30 -15.23
CA CYS A 81 10.31 -10.61 -15.32
C CYS A 81 9.42 -9.44 -14.92
N LEU A 82 10.00 -8.27 -14.67
CA LEU A 82 9.29 -7.04 -14.39
C LEU A 82 9.85 -5.95 -15.30
N ASP A 83 9.07 -5.60 -16.32
CA ASP A 83 9.29 -4.41 -17.12
C ASP A 83 8.45 -3.29 -16.50
N MET A 84 9.09 -2.13 -16.27
CA MET A 84 8.44 -0.98 -15.68
C MET A 84 8.83 0.27 -16.46
N ASN A 85 7.83 0.97 -16.97
CA ASN A 85 7.99 2.28 -17.60
C ASN A 85 7.34 3.34 -16.71
N ILE A 86 8.00 4.50 -16.63
CA ILE A 86 7.52 5.65 -15.87
C ILE A 86 7.47 6.84 -16.81
N LEU A 87 6.28 7.42 -16.96
CA LEU A 87 6.08 8.65 -17.71
C LEU A 87 5.71 9.75 -16.71
N GLU A 88 6.37 10.90 -16.84
CA GLU A 88 6.12 12.04 -15.97
C GLU A 88 5.29 13.09 -16.71
N SER A 89 4.21 13.53 -16.07
CA SER A 89 3.42 14.70 -16.47
C SER A 89 3.59 15.83 -15.44
N GLU A 90 2.95 16.98 -15.67
CA GLU A 90 3.01 18.09 -14.72
C GLU A 90 2.49 17.70 -13.32
N ASN A 91 1.35 17.01 -13.26
CA ASN A 91 0.63 16.75 -12.02
C ASN A 91 0.67 15.29 -11.55
N HIS A 92 1.08 14.36 -12.41
CA HIS A 92 1.00 12.92 -12.14
C HIS A 92 2.26 12.18 -12.65
N TYR A 93 2.54 11.04 -12.01
CA TYR A 93 3.36 9.99 -12.59
C TYR A 93 2.45 8.89 -13.15
N ILE A 94 2.76 8.40 -14.34
CA ILE A 94 2.07 7.28 -14.96
C ILE A 94 3.03 6.10 -14.93
N TYR A 95 2.61 5.02 -14.29
CA TYR A 95 3.37 3.78 -14.18
C TYR A 95 2.72 2.73 -15.07
N GLU A 96 3.54 2.08 -15.88
CA GLU A 96 3.15 0.91 -16.67
C GLU A 96 4.03 -0.26 -16.23
N LEU A 97 3.39 -1.31 -15.71
CA LEU A 97 4.06 -2.50 -15.21
C LEU A 97 3.64 -3.70 -16.05
N ASN A 98 4.62 -4.49 -16.48
CA ASN A 98 4.41 -5.74 -17.19
C ASN A 98 5.18 -6.88 -16.50
N VAL A 99 4.44 -7.91 -16.12
CA VAL A 99 4.91 -9.14 -15.49
C VAL A 99 4.43 -10.39 -16.24
N GLU A 100 3.99 -10.27 -17.49
CA GLU A 100 3.44 -11.40 -18.28
C GLU A 100 4.39 -12.59 -18.38
N ASN A 101 5.69 -12.32 -18.45
CA ASN A 101 6.73 -13.33 -18.57
C ASN A 101 7.16 -13.93 -17.22
N ALA A 102 6.58 -13.47 -16.10
CA ALA A 102 6.88 -14.03 -14.79
C ALA A 102 6.26 -15.43 -14.64
N PRO A 103 6.98 -16.38 -14.03
CA PRO A 103 6.41 -17.69 -13.76
C PRO A 103 5.36 -17.61 -12.64
N MET A 104 4.33 -18.47 -12.71
CA MET A 104 3.14 -18.40 -11.84
C MET A 104 3.46 -18.34 -10.34
N HIS A 105 4.44 -19.11 -9.86
CA HIS A 105 4.83 -19.09 -8.45
C HIS A 105 5.30 -17.71 -7.95
N ARG A 106 5.81 -16.83 -8.83
CA ARG A 106 6.16 -15.45 -8.46
C ARG A 106 4.92 -14.59 -8.30
N HIS A 107 3.91 -14.80 -9.14
CA HIS A 107 2.62 -14.15 -8.99
C HIS A 107 1.94 -14.56 -7.69
N GLU A 108 2.01 -15.84 -7.31
CA GLU A 108 1.50 -16.37 -6.04
C GLU A 108 2.20 -15.74 -4.83
N LEU A 109 3.53 -15.63 -4.85
CA LEU A 109 4.29 -14.94 -3.79
C LEU A 109 3.89 -13.46 -3.68
N PHE A 110 3.72 -12.78 -4.82
CA PHE A 110 3.34 -11.37 -4.83
C PHE A 110 1.92 -11.16 -4.30
N ILE A 111 0.95 -11.97 -4.73
CA ILE A 111 -0.43 -11.82 -4.27
C ILE A 111 -0.58 -12.16 -2.80
N GLU A 112 0.17 -13.14 -2.28
CA GLU A 112 0.21 -13.44 -0.83
C GLU A 112 0.65 -12.20 -0.03
N TYR A 113 1.69 -11.50 -0.47
CA TYR A 113 2.13 -10.26 0.15
C TYR A 113 1.02 -9.20 0.13
N ILE A 114 0.40 -8.95 -1.02
CA ILE A 114 -0.65 -7.92 -1.17
C ILE A 114 -1.87 -8.25 -0.30
N CYS A 115 -2.31 -9.51 -0.26
CA CYS A 115 -3.39 -9.94 0.61
C CYS A 115 -3.08 -9.72 2.10
N ASN A 116 -1.83 -9.97 2.51
CA ASN A 116 -1.40 -9.70 3.89
C ASN A 116 -1.43 -8.21 4.23
N GLU A 117 -1.07 -7.33 3.29
CA GLU A 117 -1.19 -5.90 3.49
C GLU A 117 -2.65 -5.45 3.65
N PHE A 118 -3.57 -5.97 2.83
CA PHE A 118 -5.00 -5.70 3.02
C PHE A 118 -5.50 -6.13 4.40
N ASN A 119 -5.11 -7.32 4.88
CA ASN A 119 -5.46 -7.78 6.21
C ASN A 119 -4.92 -6.83 7.30
N ASN A 120 -3.69 -6.33 7.14
CA ASN A 120 -3.09 -5.36 8.05
C ASN A 120 -3.90 -4.05 8.08
N TYR A 121 -4.29 -3.53 6.92
CA TYR A 121 -5.11 -2.32 6.84
C TYR A 121 -6.48 -2.51 7.51
N ILE A 122 -7.15 -3.64 7.25
CA ILE A 122 -8.44 -3.96 7.87
C ILE A 122 -8.31 -4.01 9.39
N GLU A 123 -7.27 -4.65 9.92
CA GLU A 123 -7.03 -4.73 11.37
C GLU A 123 -6.86 -3.33 11.99
N ILE A 124 -6.07 -2.46 11.34
CA ILE A 124 -5.83 -1.10 11.83
C ILE A 124 -7.11 -0.27 11.77
N LEU A 125 -7.87 -0.36 10.68
CA LEU A 125 -9.13 0.37 10.53
C LEU A 125 -10.16 -0.10 11.56
N ASP A 126 -10.23 -1.40 11.87
CA ASP A 126 -11.11 -1.92 12.92
C ASP A 126 -10.71 -1.41 14.30
N LYS A 127 -9.41 -1.39 14.62
CA LYS A 127 -8.89 -0.79 15.86
C LYS A 127 -9.21 0.69 15.98
N LEU A 128 -9.04 1.46 14.90
CA LEU A 128 -9.37 2.88 14.86
C LEU A 128 -10.88 3.11 15.04
N LYS A 129 -11.71 2.30 14.36
CA LYS A 129 -13.17 2.36 14.48
C LYS A 129 -13.62 2.16 15.93
N LYS A 130 -13.10 1.16 16.63
CA LYS A 130 -13.44 0.90 18.04
C LYS A 130 -12.97 2.00 18.98
N ALA A 131 -11.86 2.67 18.67
CA ALA A 131 -11.32 3.73 19.51
C ALA A 131 -12.09 5.06 19.45
N VAL A 132 -12.91 5.27 18.41
CA VAL A 132 -13.72 6.49 18.22
C VAL A 132 -15.17 6.30 18.70
N VAL A 133 -15.57 5.07 19.07
CA VAL A 133 -16.92 4.72 19.57
C VAL A 133 -16.98 4.66 21.08
#